data_AF-A0A1H0KFG9-F1
#
_entry.id   AF-A0A1H0KFG9-F1
#
_cell.length_a   1.000
_cell.length_b   1.000
_cell.length_c   1.000
_cell.angle_alpha   90.00
_cell.angle_beta   90.00
_cell.angle_gamma   90.00
#
_symmetry.space_group_name_H-M   'P 1'
#
loop_
_entity.id
_entity.type
_entity.pdbx_description
1 polymer ?
#
loop_
_entity_poly.entity_id
_entity_poly.type
_entity_poly.pdbx_seq_one_letter_code
_entity_poly.pdbx_strand_id
1 'polypeptide(L)'
;MEYMYGGTLLRVDLSTGEIRRTPTADYADLWLGARGINSRILYEETTGDTDPLGPENVILFSIGPFTGTMVPGSGRVEIAAKSPVTGFQGMSNMGGYWGPELKYAGYDSVVVKGAAEKLVYISIYNDKVEIRDASHLAGKDTFETQDLIREELKDPEVEVVCIGPAGENLIGYASVQNRLGNAAGRTGMGTVMGAKNLKAIAVRGTRGVRVAQPEKFMELCLEALAEQKPLIGMAKTTDAIGNDPPSWGETLGNYEATQWVKQKELRGGHKPFWEKHKNRQGLGIAGCFNCQVRCMDYYDNSDLGPVVVN
;
A
#
# COMPACT_ATOMS: atom_id res chain seq x y z
N MET A 1 26.78 0.60 -0.16
CA MET A 1 25.55 1.43 -0.11
C MET A 1 25.00 1.38 1.31
N GLU A 2 25.12 2.45 2.08
CA GLU A 2 24.87 2.40 3.54
C GLU A 2 23.67 3.26 4.00
N TYR A 3 23.37 4.34 3.27
CA TYR A 3 22.41 5.36 3.68
C TYR A 3 21.10 5.24 2.89
N MET A 4 19.97 5.61 3.50
CA MET A 4 18.61 5.66 2.92
C MET A 4 17.95 4.30 2.61
N TYR A 5 18.71 3.21 2.65
CA TYR A 5 18.22 1.86 2.36
C TYR A 5 18.15 0.99 3.61
N GLY A 6 17.19 0.06 3.63
CA GLY A 6 17.21 -1.08 4.56
C GLY A 6 18.35 -2.05 4.22
N GLY A 7 18.70 -2.12 2.93
CA GLY A 7 19.84 -2.86 2.39
C GLY A 7 19.48 -4.26 1.88
N THR A 8 18.24 -4.71 2.06
CA THR A 8 17.81 -6.06 1.75
C THR A 8 16.51 -6.11 0.94
N LEU A 9 16.48 -6.95 -0.10
CA LEU A 9 15.26 -7.49 -0.69
C LEU A 9 14.99 -8.84 -0.02
N LEU A 10 13.86 -8.94 0.70
CA LEU A 10 13.38 -10.21 1.24
C LEU A 10 12.67 -10.99 0.13
N ARG A 11 13.13 -12.19 -0.16
CA ARG A 11 12.58 -13.05 -1.21
C ARG A 11 11.94 -14.27 -0.57
N VAL A 12 10.67 -14.49 -0.83
CA VAL A 12 9.87 -15.59 -0.24
C VAL A 12 9.27 -16.42 -1.35
N ASP A 13 9.53 -17.72 -1.34
CA ASP A 13 8.86 -18.68 -2.20
C ASP A 13 7.84 -19.47 -1.37
N LEU A 14 6.55 -19.21 -1.60
CA LEU A 14 5.46 -19.80 -0.82
C LEU A 14 5.21 -21.27 -1.14
N SER A 15 5.68 -21.77 -2.29
CA SER A 15 5.53 -23.18 -2.64
C SER A 15 6.54 -24.06 -1.92
N THR A 16 7.73 -23.53 -1.63
CA THR A 16 8.79 -24.26 -0.92
C THR A 16 8.95 -23.85 0.54
N GLY A 17 8.38 -22.69 0.93
CA GLY A 17 8.60 -22.07 2.22
C GLY A 17 9.98 -21.40 2.36
N GLU A 18 10.74 -21.30 1.26
CA GLU A 18 12.09 -20.74 1.29
C GLU A 18 12.07 -19.22 1.49
N ILE A 19 12.94 -18.74 2.39
CA ILE A 19 13.15 -17.33 2.67
C ILE A 19 14.61 -16.98 2.42
N ARG A 20 14.87 -16.10 1.45
CA ARG A 20 16.19 -15.60 1.09
C ARG A 20 16.28 -14.09 1.25
N ARG A 21 17.49 -13.60 1.44
CA ARG A 21 17.81 -12.17 1.49
C ARG A 21 18.81 -11.88 0.39
N THR A 22 18.50 -10.93 -0.48
CA THR A 22 19.42 -10.45 -1.52
C THR A 22 19.75 -8.97 -1.29
N PRO A 23 20.98 -8.52 -1.59
CA PRO A 23 21.35 -7.12 -1.39
C PRO A 23 20.51 -6.16 -2.24
N THR A 24 20.04 -5.05 -1.66
CA THR A 24 19.45 -3.94 -2.43
C THR A 24 20.45 -3.30 -3.38
N ALA A 25 21.74 -3.37 -3.03
CA ALA A 25 22.82 -2.79 -3.82
C ALA A 25 22.88 -3.33 -5.26
N ASP A 26 22.42 -4.56 -5.49
CA ASP A 26 22.39 -5.18 -6.82
C ASP A 26 21.44 -4.46 -7.79
N TYR A 27 20.52 -3.64 -7.27
CA TYR A 27 19.51 -2.93 -8.05
C TYR A 27 19.58 -1.40 -7.91
N ALA A 28 19.92 -0.89 -6.73
CA ALA A 28 19.67 0.50 -6.38
C ALA A 28 20.44 1.54 -7.22
N ASP A 29 21.65 1.23 -7.70
CA ASP A 29 22.44 2.18 -8.50
C ASP A 29 21.76 2.56 -9.83
N LEU A 30 21.07 1.61 -10.47
CA LEU A 30 20.38 1.81 -11.74
C LEU A 30 18.89 2.09 -11.57
N TRP A 31 18.27 1.55 -10.52
CA TRP A 31 16.81 1.50 -10.40
C TRP A 31 16.26 2.30 -9.21
N LEU A 32 17.13 2.90 -8.40
CA LEU A 32 16.85 3.73 -7.22
C LEU A 32 16.07 3.05 -6.09
N GLY A 33 14.94 2.40 -6.36
CA GLY A 33 14.03 1.83 -5.36
C GLY A 33 12.61 1.69 -5.89
N ALA A 34 11.70 1.20 -5.05
CA ALA A 34 10.26 1.14 -5.31
C ALA A 34 9.91 0.63 -6.72
N ARG A 35 9.28 1.49 -7.53
CA ARG A 35 8.84 1.20 -8.90
C ARG A 35 9.98 0.72 -9.81
N GLY A 36 11.18 1.28 -9.69
CA GLY A 36 12.31 0.91 -10.54
C GLY A 36 12.77 -0.53 -10.27
N ILE A 37 12.95 -0.89 -9.00
CA ILE A 37 13.30 -2.27 -8.60
C ILE A 37 12.18 -3.24 -9.01
N ASN A 38 10.91 -2.86 -8.80
CA ASN A 38 9.77 -3.66 -9.23
C ASN A 38 9.79 -3.94 -10.75
N SER A 39 10.03 -2.91 -11.57
CA SER A 39 10.15 -3.07 -13.02
C SER A 39 11.28 -4.00 -13.41
N ARG A 40 12.46 -3.84 -12.79
CA ARG A 40 13.61 -4.67 -13.12
C ARG A 40 13.34 -6.14 -12.82
N ILE A 41 12.85 -6.43 -11.63
CA ILE A 41 12.58 -7.81 -11.23
C ILE A 41 11.46 -8.44 -12.06
N LEU A 42 10.38 -7.69 -12.34
CA LEU A 42 9.33 -8.21 -13.22
C LEU A 42 9.85 -8.52 -14.63
N TYR A 43 10.72 -7.66 -15.17
CA TYR A 43 11.35 -7.91 -16.46
C TYR A 43 12.24 -9.17 -16.45
N GLU A 44 12.93 -9.44 -15.34
CA GLU A 44 13.79 -10.61 -15.20
C GLU A 44 13.02 -11.91 -14.96
N GLU A 45 11.89 -11.85 -14.25
CA GLU A 45 11.24 -13.02 -13.66
C GLU A 45 9.86 -13.33 -14.24
N THR A 46 9.39 -12.52 -15.19
CA THR A 46 8.13 -12.78 -15.91
C THR A 46 8.32 -12.66 -17.41
N THR A 47 7.46 -13.33 -18.18
CA THR A 47 7.43 -13.29 -19.63
C THR A 47 6.03 -12.95 -20.15
N GLY A 48 5.91 -12.81 -21.48
CA GLY A 48 4.61 -12.70 -22.14
C GLY A 48 3.66 -13.88 -21.82
N ASP A 49 4.21 -15.05 -21.54
CA ASP A 49 3.45 -16.29 -21.32
C ASP A 49 3.17 -16.59 -19.84
N THR A 50 3.79 -15.87 -18.90
CA THR A 50 3.50 -16.00 -17.46
C THR A 50 2.00 -15.83 -17.19
N ASP A 51 1.38 -16.77 -16.50
CA ASP A 51 0.00 -16.64 -16.06
C ASP A 51 -0.05 -15.60 -14.93
N PRO A 52 -0.84 -14.51 -15.04
CA PRO A 52 -0.99 -13.53 -13.97
C PRO A 52 -1.42 -14.12 -12.62
N LEU A 53 -2.11 -15.26 -12.60
CA LEU A 53 -2.54 -15.94 -11.36
C LEU A 53 -1.68 -17.18 -11.04
N GLY A 54 -0.68 -17.48 -11.88
CA GLY A 54 0.20 -18.63 -11.70
C GLY A 54 1.22 -18.46 -10.56
N PRO A 55 1.77 -19.58 -10.04
CA PRO A 55 2.82 -19.55 -9.02
C PRO A 55 4.11 -18.87 -9.51
N GLU A 56 4.35 -18.86 -10.82
CA GLU A 56 5.53 -18.25 -11.43
C GLU A 56 5.48 -16.73 -11.52
N ASN A 57 4.30 -16.11 -11.53
CA ASN A 57 4.17 -14.65 -11.42
C ASN A 57 4.70 -14.20 -10.05
N VAL A 58 5.48 -13.12 -10.02
CA VAL A 58 5.97 -12.55 -8.76
C VAL A 58 5.13 -11.35 -8.37
N ILE A 59 4.84 -11.22 -7.07
CA ILE A 59 4.27 -10.00 -6.51
C ILE A 59 5.31 -9.33 -5.60
N LEU A 60 5.54 -8.04 -5.83
CA LEU A 60 6.56 -7.27 -5.17
C LEU A 60 5.94 -6.14 -4.37
N PHE A 61 6.43 -5.95 -3.14
CA PHE A 61 6.11 -4.83 -2.26
C PHE A 61 7.40 -4.07 -2.01
N SER A 62 7.60 -2.94 -2.68
CA SER A 62 8.87 -2.20 -2.64
C SER A 62 8.69 -0.78 -2.18
N ILE A 63 9.69 -0.25 -1.50
CA ILE A 63 9.72 1.10 -0.97
C ILE A 63 10.89 1.90 -1.56
N GLY A 64 10.79 3.23 -1.49
CA GLY A 64 11.81 4.13 -2.00
C GLY A 64 12.91 4.40 -0.97
N PRO A 65 14.02 5.03 -1.37
CA PRO A 65 15.08 5.45 -0.44
C PRO A 65 14.60 6.49 0.58
N PHE A 66 13.62 7.33 0.22
CA PHE A 66 13.06 8.30 1.15
C PHE A 66 12.04 7.72 2.12
N THR A 67 11.51 6.52 1.87
CA THR A 67 10.48 5.92 2.72
C THR A 67 11.00 5.74 4.16
N GLY A 68 10.24 6.19 5.15
CA GLY A 68 10.64 6.14 6.57
C GLY A 68 11.64 7.22 7.00
N THR A 69 11.86 8.25 6.17
CA THR A 69 12.72 9.39 6.52
C THR A 69 11.92 10.65 6.81
N MET A 70 12.60 11.75 7.13
CA MET A 70 11.99 13.05 7.43
C MET A 70 11.44 13.81 6.22
N VAL A 71 11.60 13.28 5.00
CA VAL A 71 10.98 13.86 3.79
C VAL A 71 9.46 13.90 3.97
N PRO A 72 8.80 15.05 3.74
CA PRO A 72 7.35 15.16 3.86
C PRO A 72 6.63 14.14 2.96
N GLY A 73 5.71 13.35 3.55
CA GLY A 73 4.92 12.35 2.82
C GLY A 73 5.66 11.05 2.45
N SER A 74 6.74 10.72 3.16
CA SER A 74 7.61 9.56 2.93
C SER A 74 7.01 8.18 3.31
N GLY A 75 5.71 7.99 3.18
CA GLY A 75 4.99 6.76 3.58
C GLY A 75 4.63 5.80 2.44
N ARG A 76 5.20 5.98 1.23
CA ARG A 76 4.73 5.28 0.03
C ARG A 76 5.30 3.87 -0.13
N VAL A 77 4.46 2.98 -0.69
CA VAL A 77 4.75 1.60 -1.08
C VAL A 77 4.26 1.37 -2.50
N GLU A 78 5.10 0.75 -3.32
CA GLU A 78 4.76 0.30 -4.68
C GLU A 78 4.55 -1.21 -4.70
N ILE A 79 3.36 -1.64 -5.14
CA ILE A 79 3.04 -3.04 -5.37
C ILE A 79 3.01 -3.31 -6.86
N ALA A 80 3.69 -4.37 -7.31
CA ALA A 80 3.72 -4.74 -8.72
C ALA A 80 3.68 -6.24 -8.93
N ALA A 81 3.05 -6.65 -10.03
CA ALA A 81 3.01 -8.01 -10.55
C ALA A 81 2.64 -7.96 -12.04
N LYS A 82 2.65 -9.09 -12.75
CA LYS A 82 1.85 -9.19 -13.98
C LYS A 82 0.36 -9.12 -13.61
N SER A 83 -0.37 -8.17 -14.18
CA SER A 83 -1.74 -7.83 -13.81
C SER A 83 -2.74 -8.82 -14.43
N PRO A 84 -3.65 -9.42 -13.65
CA PRO A 84 -4.70 -10.30 -14.17
C PRO A 84 -5.80 -9.52 -14.91
N VAL A 85 -5.87 -8.20 -14.73
CA VAL A 85 -6.87 -7.34 -15.41
C VAL A 85 -6.43 -6.98 -16.82
N THR A 86 -5.13 -6.75 -17.01
CA THR A 86 -4.60 -6.16 -18.25
C THR A 86 -3.68 -7.11 -19.01
N GLY A 87 -3.17 -8.17 -18.40
CA GLY A 87 -2.16 -9.06 -18.98
C GLY A 87 -0.75 -8.44 -19.08
N PHE A 88 -0.59 -7.16 -18.71
CA PHE A 88 0.68 -6.43 -18.74
C PHE A 88 1.22 -6.20 -17.33
N GLN A 89 2.31 -5.45 -17.23
CA GLN A 89 2.83 -4.98 -15.95
C GLN A 89 1.76 -4.17 -15.19
N GLY A 90 1.38 -4.66 -14.00
CA GLY A 90 0.53 -3.98 -13.04
C GLY A 90 1.35 -3.26 -12.00
N MET A 91 0.96 -2.03 -11.66
CA MET A 91 1.56 -1.24 -10.60
C MET A 91 0.47 -0.49 -9.84
N SER A 92 0.59 -0.52 -8.52
CA SER A 92 -0.37 0.08 -7.62
C SER A 92 0.37 0.67 -6.43
N ASN A 93 0.17 1.97 -6.20
CA ASN A 93 0.81 2.68 -5.10
C ASN A 93 -0.17 2.80 -3.92
N MET A 94 0.34 2.63 -2.71
CA MET A 94 -0.38 2.97 -1.49
C MET A 94 0.48 3.83 -0.57
N GLY A 95 -0.18 4.62 0.28
CA GLY A 95 0.45 5.34 1.39
C GLY A 95 0.41 4.54 2.68
N GLY A 96 0.26 5.24 3.81
CA GLY A 96 0.13 4.64 5.13
C GLY A 96 1.45 4.58 5.88
N TYR A 97 1.60 3.52 6.69
CA TYR A 97 2.69 3.36 7.66
C TYR A 97 3.49 2.07 7.44
N TRP A 98 2.97 1.12 6.65
CA TRP A 98 3.64 -0.15 6.36
C TRP A 98 5.01 0.00 5.69
N GLY A 99 5.13 0.93 4.73
CA GLY A 99 6.40 1.18 4.04
C GLY A 99 7.54 1.60 4.97
N PRO A 100 7.35 2.64 5.78
CA PRO A 100 8.30 3.00 6.85
C PRO A 100 8.63 1.82 7.77
N GLU A 101 7.63 1.06 8.20
CA GLU A 101 7.82 -0.08 9.10
C GLU A 101 8.71 -1.16 8.47
N LEU A 102 8.54 -1.42 7.17
CA LEU A 102 9.42 -2.31 6.38
C LEU A 102 10.86 -1.79 6.33
N LYS A 103 11.04 -0.48 6.13
CA LYS A 103 12.37 0.14 6.16
C LYS A 103 13.04 -0.06 7.51
N TYR A 104 12.32 0.19 8.60
CA TYR A 104 12.81 0.04 9.97
C TYR A 104 13.10 -1.42 10.33
N ALA A 105 12.48 -2.39 9.65
CA ALA A 105 12.83 -3.80 9.79
C ALA A 105 14.12 -4.17 9.03
N GLY A 106 14.62 -3.31 8.14
CA GLY A 106 15.85 -3.50 7.38
C GLY A 106 15.64 -3.97 5.94
N TYR A 107 14.45 -3.78 5.38
CA TYR A 107 14.12 -4.24 4.03
C TYR A 107 13.68 -3.09 3.12
N ASP A 108 14.00 -3.21 1.83
CA ASP A 108 13.56 -2.29 0.77
C ASP A 108 12.50 -2.92 -0.13
N SER A 109 12.43 -4.26 -0.15
CA SER A 109 11.37 -4.98 -0.85
C SER A 109 11.02 -6.30 -0.17
N VAL A 110 9.78 -6.74 -0.36
CA VAL A 110 9.36 -8.14 -0.20
C VAL A 110 8.93 -8.65 -1.57
N VAL A 111 9.60 -9.69 -2.06
CA VAL A 111 9.34 -10.33 -3.36
C VAL A 111 8.78 -11.72 -3.08
N VAL A 112 7.54 -11.95 -3.49
CA VAL A 112 6.83 -13.21 -3.24
C VAL A 112 6.61 -13.96 -4.55
N LYS A 113 7.07 -15.21 -4.57
CA LYS A 113 6.86 -16.19 -5.66
C LYS A 113 6.15 -17.42 -5.11
N GLY A 114 5.65 -18.27 -6.00
CA GLY A 114 4.97 -19.49 -5.66
C GLY A 114 3.55 -19.23 -5.17
N ALA A 115 2.94 -20.27 -4.66
CA ALA A 115 1.65 -20.26 -3.97
C ALA A 115 1.71 -21.26 -2.82
N ALA A 116 1.20 -20.86 -1.64
CA ALA A 116 1.13 -21.74 -0.49
C ALA A 116 -0.01 -22.76 -0.66
N GLU A 117 0.13 -23.95 -0.09
CA GLU A 117 -0.91 -25.00 -0.12
C GLU A 117 -2.17 -24.61 0.67
N LYS A 118 -2.01 -23.73 1.67
CA LYS A 118 -3.07 -23.21 2.54
C LYS A 118 -2.90 -21.71 2.72
N LEU A 119 -3.94 -21.05 3.23
CA LEU A 119 -3.90 -19.61 3.51
C LEU A 119 -2.83 -19.31 4.56
N VAL A 120 -1.90 -18.42 4.24
CA VAL A 120 -0.78 -18.02 5.10
C VAL A 120 -0.65 -16.49 5.20
N TYR A 121 0.09 -16.02 6.20
CA TYR A 121 0.60 -14.65 6.24
C TYR A 121 2.10 -14.65 6.53
N ILE A 122 2.81 -13.63 6.06
CA ILE A 122 4.24 -13.43 6.34
C ILE A 122 4.35 -12.47 7.53
N SER A 123 5.09 -12.87 8.58
CA SER A 123 5.41 -12.02 9.73
C SER A 123 6.88 -11.63 9.68
N ILE A 124 7.16 -10.33 9.80
CA ILE A 124 8.51 -9.76 9.78
C ILE A 124 8.70 -8.95 11.06
N TYR A 125 9.63 -9.36 11.91
CA TYR A 125 10.10 -8.58 13.04
C TYR A 125 11.62 -8.42 12.97
N ASN A 126 12.08 -7.29 12.43
CA ASN A 126 13.49 -7.08 12.07
C ASN A 126 14.03 -8.29 11.28
N ASP A 127 15.01 -9.02 11.82
CA ASP A 127 15.64 -10.16 11.15
C ASP A 127 14.83 -11.46 11.26
N LYS A 128 13.80 -11.51 12.11
CA LYS A 128 12.93 -12.69 12.22
C LYS A 128 11.85 -12.61 11.14
N VAL A 129 11.84 -13.58 10.24
CA VAL A 129 10.82 -13.71 9.18
C VAL A 129 10.20 -15.10 9.28
N GLU A 130 8.88 -15.16 9.36
CA GLU A 130 8.10 -16.40 9.50
C GLU A 130 6.95 -16.42 8.48
N ILE A 131 6.69 -17.57 7.85
CA ILE A 131 5.44 -17.83 7.15
C ILE A 131 4.53 -18.54 8.14
N ARG A 132 3.37 -17.94 8.44
CA ARG A 132 2.44 -18.40 9.47
C ARG A 132 1.10 -18.84 8.87
N ASP A 133 0.44 -19.76 9.55
CA ASP A 133 -0.93 -20.17 9.19
C ASP A 133 -1.89 -18.98 9.33
N ALA A 134 -2.71 -18.76 8.30
CA ALA A 134 -3.75 -17.73 8.28
C ALA A 134 -5.14 -18.33 8.09
N SER A 135 -5.32 -19.63 8.31
CA SER A 135 -6.60 -20.33 8.04
C SER A 135 -7.74 -19.75 8.88
N HIS A 136 -7.43 -19.29 10.10
CA HIS A 136 -8.36 -18.62 11.00
C HIS A 136 -8.78 -17.20 10.53
N LEU A 137 -8.10 -16.63 9.54
CA LEU A 137 -8.38 -15.33 8.94
C LEU A 137 -9.19 -15.44 7.63
N ALA A 138 -9.51 -16.67 7.19
CA ALA A 138 -10.28 -16.88 5.96
C ALA A 138 -11.64 -16.18 6.02
N GLY A 139 -12.00 -15.48 4.94
CA GLY A 139 -13.25 -14.72 4.83
C GLY A 139 -13.35 -13.47 5.70
N LYS A 140 -12.34 -13.17 6.54
CA LYS A 140 -12.32 -11.95 7.35
C LYS A 140 -12.06 -10.73 6.47
N ASP A 141 -12.72 -9.62 6.77
CA ASP A 141 -12.47 -8.37 6.05
C ASP A 141 -11.08 -7.79 6.37
N THR A 142 -10.71 -6.72 5.68
CA THR A 142 -9.38 -6.13 5.83
C THR A 142 -9.18 -5.41 7.16
N PHE A 143 -10.23 -5.00 7.87
CA PHE A 143 -10.08 -4.38 9.18
C PHE A 143 -9.86 -5.45 10.24
N GLU A 144 -10.76 -6.43 10.30
CA GLU A 144 -10.70 -7.56 11.22
C GLU A 144 -9.40 -8.36 11.06
N THR A 145 -8.95 -8.60 9.82
CA THR A 145 -7.68 -9.28 9.55
C THR A 145 -6.49 -8.60 10.23
N GLN A 146 -6.42 -7.27 10.16
CA GLN A 146 -5.28 -6.54 10.72
C GLN A 146 -5.32 -6.54 12.25
N ASP A 147 -6.50 -6.41 12.84
CA ASP A 147 -6.68 -6.41 14.29
C ASP A 147 -6.37 -7.77 14.89
N LEU A 148 -6.87 -8.86 14.29
CA LEU A 148 -6.57 -10.23 14.72
C LEU A 148 -5.07 -10.54 14.63
N ILE A 149 -4.39 -10.09 13.58
CA ILE A 149 -2.92 -10.27 13.46
C ILE A 149 -2.18 -9.50 14.56
N ARG A 150 -2.57 -8.26 14.87
CA ARG A 150 -1.96 -7.49 15.97
C ARG A 150 -2.19 -8.14 17.32
N GLU A 151 -3.39 -8.68 17.56
CA GLU A 151 -3.72 -9.43 18.78
C GLU A 151 -2.90 -10.72 18.88
N GLU A 152 -2.79 -11.50 17.79
CA GLU A 152 -1.99 -12.73 17.75
C GLU A 152 -0.50 -12.44 18.02
N LEU A 153 0.04 -11.38 17.42
CA LEU A 153 1.43 -10.96 17.59
C LEU A 153 1.68 -10.18 18.89
N LYS A 154 0.61 -9.78 19.60
CA LYS A 154 0.63 -8.99 20.84
C LYS A 154 1.40 -7.67 20.69
N ASP A 155 1.28 -7.03 19.54
CA ASP A 155 1.93 -5.75 19.24
C ASP A 155 0.99 -4.86 18.42
N PRO A 156 0.44 -3.78 19.02
CA PRO A 156 -0.46 -2.87 18.32
C PRO A 156 0.24 -2.00 17.28
N GLU A 157 1.57 -1.90 17.32
CA GLU A 157 2.37 -1.10 16.39
C GLU A 157 2.73 -1.87 15.12
N VAL A 158 2.36 -3.15 15.02
CA VAL A 158 2.52 -3.92 13.78
C VAL A 158 1.69 -3.29 12.66
N GLU A 159 2.37 -3.04 11.55
CA GLU A 159 1.73 -2.63 10.31
C GLU A 159 1.44 -3.85 9.45
N VAL A 160 0.22 -3.91 8.93
CA VAL A 160 -0.26 -5.04 8.14
C VAL A 160 -0.74 -4.54 6.79
N VAL A 161 -0.33 -5.22 5.73
CA VAL A 161 -1.00 -5.15 4.43
C VAL A 161 -1.73 -6.46 4.20
N CYS A 162 -2.98 -6.41 3.77
CA CYS A 162 -3.80 -7.61 3.63
C CYS A 162 -4.82 -7.51 2.50
N ILE A 163 -5.36 -8.67 2.14
CA ILE A 163 -6.53 -8.80 1.27
C ILE A 163 -7.78 -9.15 2.08
N GLY A 164 -8.94 -8.73 1.57
CA GLY A 164 -10.23 -9.19 2.06
C GLY A 164 -10.81 -10.33 1.19
N PRO A 165 -12.09 -10.67 1.38
CA PRO A 165 -12.76 -11.73 0.62
C PRO A 165 -12.69 -11.56 -0.89
N ALA A 166 -12.64 -10.33 -1.40
CA ALA A 166 -12.49 -10.09 -2.84
C ALA A 166 -11.14 -10.61 -3.40
N GLY A 167 -10.07 -10.50 -2.63
CA GLY A 167 -8.76 -11.05 -3.02
C GLY A 167 -8.74 -12.57 -2.92
N GLU A 168 -9.27 -13.13 -1.83
CA GLU A 168 -9.40 -14.58 -1.64
C GLU A 168 -10.23 -15.24 -2.76
N ASN A 169 -11.30 -14.58 -3.21
CA ASN A 169 -12.17 -15.06 -4.29
C ASN A 169 -11.71 -14.62 -5.70
N LEU A 170 -10.48 -14.11 -5.84
CA LEU A 170 -9.86 -13.74 -7.12
C LEU A 170 -10.68 -12.75 -7.97
N ILE A 171 -11.37 -11.80 -7.34
CA ILE A 171 -12.04 -10.70 -8.06
C ILE A 171 -10.96 -9.87 -8.76
N GLY A 172 -11.05 -9.70 -10.07
CA GLY A 172 -9.96 -9.12 -10.89
C GLY A 172 -9.47 -7.73 -10.45
N TYR A 173 -10.32 -6.94 -9.80
CA TYR A 173 -9.98 -5.61 -9.27
C TYR A 173 -9.83 -5.59 -7.74
N ALA A 174 -9.57 -6.74 -7.11
CA ALA A 174 -9.30 -6.79 -5.68
C ALA A 174 -8.04 -5.97 -5.33
N SER A 175 -8.12 -5.26 -4.21
CA SER A 175 -7.09 -4.36 -3.71
C SER A 175 -6.31 -4.99 -2.56
N VAL A 176 -5.12 -4.45 -2.30
CA VAL A 176 -4.40 -4.66 -1.04
C VAL A 176 -4.63 -3.44 -0.16
N GLN A 177 -4.93 -3.66 1.12
CA GLN A 177 -5.31 -2.62 2.08
C GLN A 177 -4.31 -2.54 3.24
N ASN A 178 -4.07 -1.32 3.74
CA ASN A 178 -3.37 -1.03 5.00
C ASN A 178 -4.15 0.00 5.83
N ARG A 179 -4.31 -0.30 7.12
CA ARG A 179 -5.14 0.41 8.08
C ARG A 179 -6.57 0.59 7.52
N LEU A 180 -7.16 1.77 7.72
CA LEU A 180 -8.58 2.04 7.43
C LEU A 180 -8.87 2.51 6.00
N GLY A 181 -7.85 2.77 5.17
CA GLY A 181 -8.12 3.35 3.85
C GLY A 181 -6.92 3.54 2.92
N ASN A 182 -5.73 3.03 3.26
CA ASN A 182 -4.62 3.06 2.33
C ASN A 182 -4.74 1.85 1.40
N ALA A 183 -5.07 2.10 0.14
CA ALA A 183 -5.35 1.05 -0.82
C ALA A 183 -4.36 1.08 -1.98
N ALA A 184 -3.77 -0.07 -2.28
CA ALA A 184 -3.25 -0.36 -3.60
C ALA A 184 -4.43 -0.84 -4.47
N GLY A 185 -5.21 0.13 -4.97
CA GLY A 185 -6.57 -0.11 -5.46
C GLY A 185 -6.73 -0.61 -6.90
N ARG A 186 -5.68 -0.59 -7.73
CA ARG A 186 -5.79 -0.90 -9.16
C ARG A 186 -4.90 -2.06 -9.59
N THR A 187 -5.12 -2.52 -10.82
CA THR A 187 -4.32 -3.56 -11.50
C THR A 187 -4.37 -4.96 -10.88
N GLY A 188 -5.31 -5.21 -9.96
CA GLY A 188 -5.59 -6.55 -9.44
C GLY A 188 -4.52 -7.11 -8.50
N MET A 189 -3.78 -6.26 -7.79
CA MET A 189 -2.72 -6.72 -6.88
C MET A 189 -3.26 -7.59 -5.73
N GLY A 190 -4.47 -7.31 -5.23
CA GLY A 190 -5.12 -8.15 -4.22
C GLY A 190 -5.51 -9.52 -4.79
N THR A 191 -5.86 -9.59 -6.07
CA THR A 191 -6.15 -10.84 -6.79
C THR A 191 -4.91 -11.72 -6.89
N VAL A 192 -3.77 -11.13 -7.28
CA VAL A 192 -2.49 -11.85 -7.38
C VAL A 192 -2.06 -12.35 -6.00
N MET A 193 -2.20 -11.53 -4.96
CA MET A 193 -1.88 -11.92 -3.59
C MET A 193 -2.76 -13.09 -3.11
N GLY A 194 -4.06 -13.07 -3.45
CA GLY A 194 -5.00 -14.16 -3.17
C GLY A 194 -4.70 -15.46 -3.91
N ALA A 195 -4.31 -15.38 -5.19
CA ALA A 195 -3.93 -16.55 -6.00
C ALA A 195 -2.72 -17.31 -5.42
N LYS A 196 -1.93 -16.64 -4.59
CA LYS A 196 -0.78 -17.23 -3.88
C LYS A 196 -1.13 -17.79 -2.51
N ASN A 197 -2.39 -17.76 -2.10
CA ASN A 197 -2.85 -18.04 -0.75
C ASN A 197 -2.15 -17.18 0.32
N LEU A 198 -1.79 -15.94 -0.02
CA LEU A 198 -1.18 -14.99 0.91
C LEU A 198 -2.23 -14.01 1.43
N LYS A 199 -2.66 -14.17 2.68
CA LYS A 199 -3.66 -13.30 3.32
C LYS A 199 -3.11 -11.93 3.68
N ALA A 200 -1.88 -11.88 4.20
CA ALA A 200 -1.29 -10.65 4.72
C ALA A 200 0.25 -10.69 4.78
N ILE A 201 0.85 -9.51 4.89
CA ILE A 201 2.24 -9.31 5.29
C ILE A 201 2.25 -8.34 6.47
N ALA A 202 2.62 -8.85 7.64
CA ALA A 202 2.72 -8.13 8.89
C ALA A 202 4.17 -7.76 9.17
N VAL A 203 4.43 -6.49 9.49
CA VAL A 203 5.78 -5.96 9.68
C VAL A 203 5.85 -5.16 10.96
N ARG A 204 6.92 -5.39 11.72
CA ARG A 204 7.37 -4.54 12.81
C ARG A 204 8.88 -4.31 12.71
N GLY A 205 9.26 -3.06 12.65
CA GLY A 205 10.63 -2.59 12.50
C GLY A 205 11.00 -1.58 13.58
N THR A 206 12.08 -1.83 14.31
CA THR A 206 12.48 -1.00 15.46
C THR A 206 13.81 -0.26 15.24
N ARG A 207 14.32 -0.26 14.01
CA ARG A 207 15.58 0.41 13.65
C ARG A 207 15.28 1.80 13.08
N GLY A 208 16.33 2.60 12.92
CA GLY A 208 16.26 3.89 12.21
C GLY A 208 16.79 3.80 10.78
N VAL A 209 16.55 4.84 10.00
CA VAL A 209 17.15 5.02 8.67
C VAL A 209 18.43 5.84 8.80
N ARG A 210 19.55 5.32 8.28
CA ARG A 210 20.80 6.06 8.24
C ARG A 210 20.77 7.08 7.11
N VAL A 211 21.15 8.33 7.39
CA VAL A 211 21.23 9.42 6.42
C VAL A 211 22.69 9.88 6.32
N ALA A 212 23.19 10.11 5.10
CA ALA A 212 24.61 10.43 4.88
C ALA A 212 25.03 11.78 5.50
N GLN A 213 24.16 12.79 5.40
CA GLN A 213 24.37 14.13 5.94
C GLN A 213 23.14 14.56 6.75
N PRO A 214 22.98 14.11 8.01
CA PRO A 214 21.74 14.30 8.76
C PRO A 214 21.31 15.75 8.94
N GLU A 215 22.27 16.65 9.26
CA GLU A 215 21.99 18.08 9.45
C GLU A 215 21.52 18.74 8.15
N LYS A 216 22.26 18.55 7.06
CA LYS A 216 21.88 19.11 5.75
C LYS A 216 20.56 18.54 5.26
N PHE A 217 20.32 17.25 5.49
CA PHE A 217 19.07 16.60 5.11
C PHE A 217 17.87 17.14 5.88
N MET A 218 18.03 17.40 7.18
CA MET A 218 16.99 18.04 7.99
C MET A 218 16.66 19.44 7.46
N GLU A 219 17.68 20.26 7.19
CA GLU A 219 17.51 21.61 6.62
C GLU A 219 16.68 21.56 5.33
N LEU A 220 17.05 20.69 4.39
CA LEU A 220 16.33 20.51 3.13
C LEU A 220 14.88 20.02 3.32
N CYS A 221 14.64 19.14 4.31
CA CYS A 221 13.28 18.69 4.62
C CYS A 221 12.42 19.83 5.18
N LEU A 222 13.00 20.73 5.99
CA LEU A 222 12.31 21.90 6.52
C LEU A 222 12.04 22.96 5.42
N GLU A 223 12.97 23.15 4.50
CA GLU A 223 12.77 23.99 3.31
C GLU A 223 11.63 23.45 2.44
N ALA A 224 11.67 22.17 2.09
CA ALA A 224 10.60 21.52 1.31
C ALA A 224 9.24 21.61 2.03
N LEU A 225 9.23 21.48 3.36
CA LEU A 225 8.02 21.65 4.16
C LEU A 225 7.49 23.09 4.07
N ALA A 226 8.36 24.09 4.16
CA ALA A 226 7.98 25.50 4.07
C ALA A 226 7.38 25.82 2.68
N GLU A 227 7.97 25.28 1.61
CA GLU A 227 7.46 25.43 0.24
C GLU A 227 6.12 24.73 0.02
N GLN A 228 5.92 23.54 0.62
CA GLN A 228 4.66 22.80 0.49
C GLN A 228 3.51 23.44 1.27
N LYS A 229 3.80 24.08 2.41
CA LYS A 229 2.78 24.62 3.32
C LYS A 229 1.71 25.50 2.66
N PRO A 230 2.03 26.50 1.80
CA PRO A 230 1.02 27.29 1.11
C PRO A 230 0.17 26.49 0.10
N LEU A 231 0.65 25.34 -0.36
CA LEU A 231 -0.01 24.50 -1.38
C LEU A 231 -0.90 23.39 -0.79
N ILE A 232 -0.79 23.11 0.52
CA ILE A 232 -1.52 22.01 1.19
C ILE A 232 -3.02 22.10 0.98
N GLY A 233 -3.59 23.30 0.92
CA GLY A 233 -5.03 23.50 0.74
C GLY A 233 -5.58 22.84 -0.51
N MET A 234 -4.80 22.85 -1.61
CA MET A 234 -5.22 22.25 -2.87
C MET A 234 -5.19 20.71 -2.76
N ALA A 235 -4.22 20.14 -2.05
CA ALA A 235 -3.96 18.69 -2.03
C ALA A 235 -4.94 17.91 -1.12
N LYS A 236 -5.89 18.58 -0.47
CA LYS A 236 -6.89 17.92 0.35
C LYS A 236 -8.05 17.44 -0.50
N THR A 237 -8.56 16.25 -0.19
CA THR A 237 -9.84 15.71 -0.70
C THR A 237 -11.03 16.62 -0.37
N THR A 238 -10.85 17.56 0.56
CA THR A 238 -11.87 18.52 0.96
C THR A 238 -12.37 19.44 -0.16
N ASP A 239 -11.73 19.53 -1.33
CA ASP A 239 -12.34 20.24 -2.46
C ASP A 239 -13.59 19.54 -3.00
N ALA A 240 -13.73 18.22 -2.81
CA ALA A 240 -14.99 17.53 -3.11
C ALA A 240 -16.14 17.89 -2.14
N ILE A 241 -15.90 18.70 -1.09
CA ILE A 241 -16.95 19.32 -0.25
C ILE A 241 -17.77 20.34 -1.06
N GLY A 242 -17.17 20.94 -2.09
CA GLY A 242 -17.81 21.94 -2.94
C GLY A 242 -18.63 21.38 -4.10
N ASN A 243 -18.69 20.05 -4.27
CA ASN A 243 -19.01 19.38 -5.54
C ASN A 243 -18.05 19.73 -6.70
N ASP A 244 -16.89 20.31 -6.39
CA ASP A 244 -15.84 20.55 -7.37
C ASP A 244 -14.77 19.46 -7.15
N PRO A 245 -14.66 18.45 -8.03
CA PRO A 245 -13.55 17.52 -7.92
C PRO A 245 -12.25 18.33 -7.88
N PRO A 246 -11.29 18.01 -7.00
CA PRO A 246 -10.02 18.72 -7.01
C PRO A 246 -9.43 18.66 -8.42
N SER A 247 -8.76 19.73 -8.89
CA SER A 247 -8.30 19.84 -10.29
C SER A 247 -7.51 18.64 -10.83
N TRP A 248 -6.84 17.85 -9.97
CA TRP A 248 -6.15 16.59 -10.30
C TRP A 248 -7.08 15.36 -10.47
N GLY A 249 -8.31 15.44 -10.00
CA GLY A 249 -9.36 14.43 -10.11
C GLY A 249 -10.35 14.68 -11.25
N GLU A 250 -10.22 15.79 -11.99
CA GLU A 250 -11.11 16.16 -13.11
C GLU A 250 -11.01 15.26 -14.35
N THR A 251 -10.14 14.26 -14.36
CA THR A 251 -10.00 13.37 -15.51
C THR A 251 -10.86 12.12 -15.37
N LEU A 252 -12.15 12.23 -15.65
CA LEU A 252 -13.00 11.08 -15.96
C LEU A 252 -14.01 11.39 -17.08
N GLY A 253 -13.57 11.07 -18.29
CA GLY A 253 -14.40 11.01 -19.49
C GLY A 253 -13.59 10.86 -20.78
N ASN A 254 -12.47 10.12 -20.79
CA ASN A 254 -11.65 9.93 -22.00
C ASN A 254 -11.35 11.23 -22.78
N TYR A 255 -11.07 12.34 -22.09
CA TYR A 255 -10.88 13.67 -22.70
C TYR A 255 -12.11 14.27 -23.43
N GLU A 256 -13.30 13.65 -23.31
CA GLU A 256 -14.55 14.09 -23.93
C GLU A 256 -15.50 14.80 -22.94
N ALA A 257 -15.39 14.53 -21.63
CA ALA A 257 -16.15 15.20 -20.59
C ALA A 257 -15.41 15.23 -19.25
N THR A 258 -15.58 16.30 -18.47
CA THR A 258 -15.07 16.45 -17.10
C THR A 258 -16.00 15.84 -16.04
N GLN A 259 -17.13 15.24 -16.46
CA GLN A 259 -18.16 14.73 -15.57
C GLN A 259 -18.79 13.44 -16.09
N TRP A 260 -19.06 12.51 -15.18
CA TRP A 260 -19.85 11.31 -15.49
C TRP A 260 -21.32 11.69 -15.73
N VAL A 261 -21.97 11.16 -16.77
CA VAL A 261 -23.32 11.58 -17.18
C VAL A 261 -24.35 11.52 -16.04
N LYS A 262 -24.27 10.49 -15.19
CA LYS A 262 -25.16 10.30 -14.03
C LYS A 262 -24.80 11.17 -12.81
N GLN A 263 -23.65 11.84 -12.80
CA GLN A 263 -23.29 12.78 -11.74
C GLN A 263 -24.30 13.94 -11.66
N LYS A 264 -24.89 14.32 -12.80
CA LYS A 264 -25.94 15.35 -12.90
C LYS A 264 -27.24 14.95 -12.20
N GLU A 265 -27.45 13.65 -11.96
CA GLU A 265 -28.65 13.10 -11.31
C GLU A 265 -28.55 13.12 -9.77
N LEU A 266 -27.35 13.35 -9.22
CA LEU A 266 -27.12 13.49 -7.78
C LEU A 266 -27.62 14.86 -7.29
N ARG A 267 -28.93 15.01 -7.13
CA ARG A 267 -29.55 16.24 -6.60
C ARG A 267 -28.99 16.55 -5.21
N GLY A 268 -28.29 17.67 -5.06
CA GLY A 268 -27.63 18.09 -3.81
C GLY A 268 -26.17 17.64 -3.67
N GLY A 269 -25.67 16.82 -4.60
CA GLY A 269 -24.31 16.29 -4.60
C GLY A 269 -24.00 15.39 -3.40
N HIS A 270 -22.71 15.21 -3.10
CA HIS A 270 -22.27 14.35 -1.99
C HIS A 270 -22.30 15.06 -0.63
N LYS A 271 -22.43 16.39 -0.63
CA LYS A 271 -22.37 17.23 0.57
C LYS A 271 -23.34 16.82 1.70
N PRO A 272 -24.62 16.49 1.46
CA PRO A 272 -25.52 16.05 2.53
C PRO A 272 -25.07 14.74 3.19
N PHE A 273 -24.58 13.77 2.40
CA PHE A 273 -23.98 12.54 2.95
C PHE A 273 -22.77 12.87 3.82
N TRP A 274 -21.92 13.76 3.34
CA TRP A 274 -20.70 14.13 4.04
C TRP A 274 -20.99 14.85 5.35
N GLU A 275 -21.91 15.82 5.36
CA GLU A 275 -22.31 16.53 6.58
C GLU A 275 -22.94 15.59 7.62
N LYS A 276 -23.69 14.57 7.16
CA LYS A 276 -24.33 13.59 8.04
C LYS A 276 -23.36 12.59 8.66
N HIS A 277 -22.40 12.09 7.88
CA HIS A 277 -21.55 10.95 8.28
C HIS A 277 -20.11 11.33 8.62
N LYS A 278 -19.74 12.60 8.59
CA LYS A 278 -18.35 13.04 8.87
C LYS A 278 -17.97 12.74 10.32
N ASN A 279 -17.01 11.84 10.50
CA ASN A 279 -16.42 11.55 11.80
C ASN A 279 -15.25 12.53 12.04
N ARG A 280 -15.42 13.48 12.98
CA ARG A 280 -14.38 14.45 13.38
C ARG A 280 -13.72 14.10 14.70
N GLN A 281 -13.38 12.84 14.97
CA GLN A 281 -12.61 12.55 16.18
C GLN A 281 -11.25 13.27 16.16
N GLY A 282 -11.05 14.15 17.14
CA GLY A 282 -9.80 14.85 17.51
C GLY A 282 -9.46 16.11 16.72
N LEU A 283 -9.67 16.11 15.40
CA LEU A 283 -9.65 17.21 14.41
C LEU A 283 -9.93 16.65 12.99
N GLY A 284 -10.03 15.31 12.85
CA GLY A 284 -10.83 14.64 11.82
C GLY A 284 -10.18 14.37 10.46
N ILE A 285 -8.84 14.47 10.34
CA ILE A 285 -8.16 14.15 9.07
C ILE A 285 -6.85 13.39 9.35
N ALA A 286 -6.71 12.20 8.76
CA ALA A 286 -5.49 11.40 8.84
C ALA A 286 -4.59 11.60 7.62
N GLY A 287 -3.30 11.40 7.86
CA GLY A 287 -2.28 11.36 6.82
C GLY A 287 -1.52 10.05 6.84
N CYS A 288 -0.88 9.75 5.72
CA CYS A 288 0.20 8.79 5.68
C CYS A 288 1.35 9.26 6.58
N PHE A 289 2.32 8.37 6.79
CA PHE A 289 3.53 8.68 7.54
C PHE A 289 4.18 10.00 7.08
N ASN A 290 4.49 10.85 8.07
CA ASN A 290 5.14 12.15 7.90
C ASN A 290 4.46 13.10 6.88
N CYS A 291 3.15 12.96 6.66
CA CYS A 291 2.40 13.77 5.70
C CYS A 291 1.63 14.91 6.37
N GLN A 292 1.91 16.15 5.97
CA GLN A 292 1.26 17.36 6.48
C GLN A 292 -0.05 17.69 5.77
N VAL A 293 -0.25 17.13 4.56
CA VAL A 293 -1.49 17.30 3.80
C VAL A 293 -2.66 16.72 4.58
N ARG A 294 -2.46 15.51 5.15
CA ARG A 294 -3.49 14.71 5.81
C ARG A 294 -4.76 14.69 4.96
N CYS A 295 -4.75 13.95 3.87
CA CYS A 295 -5.83 13.95 2.87
C CYS A 295 -6.92 12.90 3.12
N MET A 296 -6.89 12.13 4.22
CA MET A 296 -7.87 11.08 4.46
C MET A 296 -8.95 11.55 5.43
N ASP A 297 -10.17 11.67 4.93
CA ASP A 297 -11.37 11.89 5.75
C ASP A 297 -11.91 10.57 6.29
N TYR A 298 -12.40 10.58 7.53
CA TYR A 298 -13.11 9.44 8.12
C TYR A 298 -14.62 9.69 8.14
N TYR A 299 -15.35 8.62 7.88
CA TYR A 299 -16.80 8.62 7.90
C TYR A 299 -17.28 7.55 8.87
N ASP A 300 -18.22 7.93 9.74
CA ASP A 300 -18.98 7.00 10.57
C ASP A 300 -20.30 6.73 9.86
N ASN A 301 -20.41 5.52 9.33
CA ASN A 301 -21.55 5.03 8.58
C ASN A 301 -22.28 3.92 9.35
N SER A 302 -22.23 3.96 10.69
CA SER A 302 -22.85 2.92 11.54
C SER A 302 -24.34 2.69 11.28
N ASP A 303 -25.04 3.69 10.73
CA ASP A 303 -26.44 3.62 10.33
C ASP A 303 -26.69 3.02 8.93
N LEU A 304 -25.66 2.84 8.08
CA LEU A 304 -25.79 2.21 6.77
C LEU A 304 -25.80 0.67 6.83
N GLY A 305 -25.56 0.09 8.02
CA GLY A 305 -25.41 -1.35 8.21
C GLY A 305 -24.16 -1.91 7.49
N PRO A 306 -23.93 -3.23 7.53
CA PRO A 306 -22.91 -3.84 6.69
C PRO A 306 -23.24 -3.57 5.22
N VAL A 307 -22.26 -3.16 4.43
CA VAL A 307 -22.41 -3.01 2.98
C VAL A 307 -22.56 -4.42 2.39
N VAL A 308 -23.78 -4.94 2.39
CA VAL A 308 -24.11 -6.21 1.74
C VAL A 308 -24.22 -5.90 0.26
N VAL A 309 -23.19 -6.30 -0.48
CA VAL A 309 -23.30 -6.39 -1.94
C VAL A 309 -24.19 -7.60 -2.21
N ASN A 310 -25.47 -7.36 -2.50
CA ASN A 310 -26.38 -8.38 -3.02
C ASN A 310 -25.93 -8.81 -4.42
#